data_AF-A0A9D2TDJ2-F1
#
_entry.id   AF-A0A9D2TDJ2-F1
#
_cell.length_a   1.000
_cell.length_b   1.000
_cell.length_c   1.000
_cell.angle_alpha   90.00
_cell.angle_beta   90.00
_cell.angle_gamma   90.00
#
_symmetry.space_group_name_H-M   'P 1'
#
loop_
_entity.id
_entity.type
_entity.pdbx_description
1 polymer ?
#
loop_
_entity_poly.entity_id
_entity_poly.type
_entity_poly.pdbx_seq_one_letter_code
_entity_poly.pdbx_strand_id
1 'polypeptide(L)'
;MVLDEKEKGKLLKYLRDQAQDSQDPEKGANDPESVLYQEYSIETQKGKAFYESLPDHFLTDLLKEKAEVLGHSPAQREMFWVWREYIKARFKRWPYALKAAGLSKAAGREGKSREQFEREKEEHFRLVRMMQEQAAALCRIPHPGEIPEIEEAMRKQGAAWTDLVREAGLDGEFFRKRAVYPVEDLSAQEKQDLNLIWETAWKLGRPPLKKELPEEKIRRLIQKCGSYRNVLFQIGLEPVEKKRPFLSAEAKQAREGEQRKHQVDFKDCYYPVLNKEQQYQEDLQSLQDWIEKAGRLPQRSEIDPAVRKRLQTACGSWSNAVKQLEYRKNLKEKPYEEKNCGNDNGTDNGCGNA
;
A
#
# COMPACT_ATOMS: atom_id res chain seq x y z
N MET A 1 -33.17 33.14 4.43
CA MET A 1 -33.31 33.76 5.76
C MET A 1 -31.94 33.64 6.43
N VAL A 2 -31.42 34.72 7.01
CA VAL A 2 -30.13 34.72 7.72
C VAL A 2 -30.45 34.93 9.19
N LEU A 3 -30.12 33.96 10.04
CA LEU A 3 -30.28 34.07 11.48
C LEU A 3 -29.18 34.95 12.04
N ASP A 4 -29.53 35.87 12.96
CA ASP A 4 -28.51 36.61 13.71
C ASP A 4 -27.85 35.70 14.77
N GLU A 5 -26.64 36.04 15.21
CA GLU A 5 -25.86 35.20 16.13
C GLU A 5 -26.52 35.03 17.51
N LYS A 6 -27.31 36.02 17.94
CA LYS A 6 -28.01 36.00 19.23
C LYS A 6 -29.23 35.09 19.17
N GLU A 7 -29.96 35.09 18.06
CA GLU A 7 -31.07 34.19 17.77
C GLU A 7 -30.57 32.75 17.64
N LYS A 8 -29.50 32.54 16.87
CA LYS A 8 -28.82 31.24 16.75
C LYS A 8 -28.40 30.69 18.11
N GLY A 9 -27.79 31.51 18.97
CA GLY A 9 -27.39 31.11 20.32
C GLY A 9 -28.58 30.68 21.20
N LYS A 10 -29.71 31.40 21.12
CA LYS A 10 -30.94 31.03 21.83
C LYS A 10 -31.53 29.72 21.32
N LEU A 11 -31.64 29.56 20.00
CA LEU A 11 -32.15 28.35 19.36
C LEU A 11 -31.28 27.14 19.73
N LEU A 12 -29.96 27.32 19.72
CA LEU A 12 -29.02 26.26 20.08
C LEU A 12 -29.17 25.83 21.55
N LYS A 13 -29.27 26.81 22.46
CA LYS A 13 -29.46 26.53 23.89
C LYS A 13 -30.77 25.77 24.13
N TYR A 14 -31.88 26.27 23.57
CA TYR A 14 -33.17 25.61 23.72
C TYR A 14 -33.16 24.17 23.21
N LEU A 15 -32.58 23.92 22.02
CA LEU A 15 -32.51 22.58 21.46
C LEU A 15 -31.63 21.63 22.30
N ARG A 16 -30.52 22.12 22.88
CA ARG A 16 -29.71 21.34 23.81
C ARG A 16 -30.49 20.96 25.06
N ASP A 17 -31.20 21.93 25.66
CA ASP A 17 -32.03 21.70 26.85
C ASP A 17 -33.13 20.66 26.54
N GLN A 18 -33.84 20.81 25.42
CA GLN A 18 -34.85 19.83 24.99
C GLN A 18 -34.27 18.43 24.73
N ALA A 19 -33.07 18.35 24.15
CA ALA A 19 -32.43 17.06 23.86
C ALA A 19 -31.86 16.38 25.13
N GLN A 20 -31.55 17.13 26.18
CA GLN A 20 -31.07 16.60 27.46
C GLN A 20 -32.23 16.18 28.38
N ASP A 21 -33.29 16.98 28.45
CA ASP A 21 -34.41 16.78 29.37
C ASP A 21 -35.45 15.76 28.87
N SER A 22 -35.44 15.45 27.58
CA SER A 22 -36.42 14.54 26.98
C SER A 22 -36.04 13.07 27.15
N GLN A 23 -36.90 12.30 27.83
CA GLN A 23 -36.84 10.83 27.81
C GLN A 23 -37.30 10.25 26.45
N ASP A 24 -37.94 11.07 25.63
CA ASP A 24 -38.40 10.71 24.29
C ASP A 24 -37.51 11.36 23.21
N PRO A 25 -36.68 10.59 22.48
CA PRO A 25 -35.84 11.11 21.40
C PRO A 25 -36.64 11.59 20.17
N GLU A 26 -37.94 11.28 20.09
CA GLU A 26 -38.85 11.67 19.00
C GLU A 26 -39.79 12.82 19.39
N LYS A 27 -39.58 13.45 20.56
CA LYS A 27 -40.44 14.54 21.05
C LYS A 27 -40.62 15.63 19.98
N GLY A 28 -41.87 15.83 19.54
CA GLY A 28 -42.24 16.84 18.54
C GLY A 28 -41.93 16.49 17.08
N ALA A 29 -41.35 15.32 16.79
CA ALA A 29 -41.00 14.92 15.42
C ALA A 29 -42.23 14.76 14.51
N ASN A 30 -43.35 14.31 15.07
CA ASN A 30 -44.61 14.04 14.34
C ASN A 30 -45.69 15.08 14.61
N ASP A 31 -45.33 16.22 15.22
CA ASP A 31 -46.27 17.30 15.52
C ASP A 31 -45.83 18.56 14.77
N PRO A 32 -46.41 18.82 13.58
CA PRO A 32 -46.08 19.98 12.78
C PRO A 32 -46.32 21.32 13.49
N GLU A 33 -47.23 21.37 14.47
CA GLU A 33 -47.52 22.60 15.22
C GLU A 33 -46.57 22.80 16.41
N SER A 34 -45.74 21.80 16.72
CA SER A 34 -44.77 21.91 17.81
C SER A 34 -43.67 22.92 17.48
N VAL A 35 -43.21 23.64 18.52
CA VAL A 35 -42.07 24.55 18.42
C VAL A 35 -40.84 23.84 17.86
N LEU A 36 -40.62 22.58 18.27
CA LEU A 36 -39.50 21.78 17.79
C LEU A 36 -39.55 21.54 16.28
N TYR A 37 -40.72 21.21 15.74
CA TYR A 37 -40.87 21.00 14.31
C TYR A 37 -40.76 22.32 13.52
N GLN A 38 -41.48 23.35 13.95
CA GLN A 38 -41.51 24.64 13.26
C GLN A 38 -40.13 25.32 13.21
N GLU A 39 -39.39 25.29 14.32
CA GLU A 39 -38.12 26.01 14.42
C GLU A 39 -36.88 25.20 14.01
N TYR A 40 -36.96 23.86 13.97
CA TYR A 40 -35.77 23.00 13.77
C TYR A 40 -35.92 21.91 12.71
N SER A 41 -37.10 21.67 12.13
CA SER A 41 -37.19 20.73 10.99
C SER A 41 -36.47 21.31 9.76
N ILE A 42 -35.71 20.47 9.03
CA ILE A 42 -35.10 20.88 7.75
C ILE A 42 -36.18 21.21 6.70
N GLU A 43 -37.41 20.72 6.90
CA GLU A 43 -38.55 20.97 6.01
C GLU A 43 -39.09 22.40 6.13
N THR A 44 -38.81 23.10 7.24
CA THR A 44 -39.21 24.49 7.42
C THR A 44 -38.09 25.45 7.02
N GLN A 45 -38.48 26.65 6.55
CA GLN A 45 -37.51 27.68 6.18
C GLN A 45 -36.63 28.11 7.38
N LYS A 46 -37.22 28.12 8.58
CA LYS A 46 -36.52 28.50 9.82
C LYS A 46 -35.53 27.42 10.26
N GLY A 47 -35.96 26.16 10.33
CA GLY A 47 -35.09 25.05 10.72
C GLY A 47 -33.98 24.79 9.71
N LYS A 48 -34.26 24.90 8.41
CA LYS A 48 -33.21 24.82 7.38
C LYS A 48 -32.13 25.89 7.55
N ALA A 49 -32.51 27.15 7.81
CA ALA A 49 -31.54 28.21 8.04
C ALA A 49 -30.69 27.97 9.31
N PHE A 50 -31.31 27.43 10.36
CA PHE A 50 -30.59 27.03 11.58
C PHE A 50 -29.60 25.90 11.30
N TYR A 51 -30.04 24.84 10.62
CA TYR A 51 -29.19 23.72 10.19
C TYR A 51 -27.97 24.18 9.37
N GLU A 52 -28.19 25.04 8.36
CA GLU A 52 -27.14 25.55 7.48
C GLU A 52 -26.12 26.41 8.23
N SER A 53 -26.53 27.04 9.33
CA SER A 53 -25.64 27.85 10.19
C SER A 53 -24.64 27.03 11.02
N LEU A 54 -24.81 25.70 11.10
CA LEU A 54 -23.99 24.80 11.91
C LEU A 54 -22.84 24.20 11.07
N PRO A 55 -21.59 24.28 11.58
CA PRO A 55 -20.44 23.69 10.89
C PRO A 55 -20.39 22.16 11.06
N ASP A 56 -19.69 21.47 10.15
CA ASP A 56 -19.56 20.01 10.17
C ASP A 56 -18.98 19.47 11.48
N HIS A 57 -17.96 20.15 12.03
CA HIS A 57 -17.31 19.72 13.26
C HIS A 57 -18.27 19.71 14.46
N PHE A 58 -19.20 20.66 14.53
CA PHE A 58 -20.20 20.73 15.60
C PHE A 58 -21.08 19.46 15.60
N LEU A 59 -21.55 19.01 14.43
CA LEU A 59 -22.35 17.79 14.32
C LEU A 59 -21.53 16.53 14.65
N THR A 60 -20.24 16.51 14.33
CA THR A 60 -19.36 15.40 14.71
C THR A 60 -19.03 15.39 16.20
N ASP A 61 -18.94 16.56 16.85
CA ASP A 61 -18.69 16.66 18.28
C ASP A 61 -19.91 16.23 19.10
N LEU A 62 -21.13 16.54 18.63
CA LEU A 62 -22.36 15.96 19.21
C LEU A 62 -22.36 14.43 19.23
N LEU A 63 -21.85 13.79 18.16
CA LEU A 63 -21.71 12.33 18.11
C LEU A 63 -20.69 11.82 19.12
N LYS A 64 -19.56 12.54 19.29
CA LYS A 64 -18.51 12.18 20.27
C LYS A 64 -19.03 12.33 21.69
N GLU A 65 -19.63 13.47 22.02
CA GLU A 65 -20.24 13.73 23.34
C GLU A 65 -21.24 12.63 23.69
N LYS A 66 -22.12 12.27 22.74
CA LYS A 66 -23.08 11.17 22.96
C LYS A 66 -22.39 9.82 23.12
N ALA A 67 -21.37 9.53 22.33
CA ALA A 67 -20.61 8.28 22.43
C ALA A 67 -19.90 8.14 23.79
N GLU A 68 -19.38 9.24 24.34
CA GLU A 68 -18.75 9.28 25.66
C GLU A 68 -19.75 8.94 26.77
N VAL A 69 -20.97 9.49 26.68
CA VAL A 69 -22.06 9.17 27.63
C VAL A 69 -22.52 7.71 27.51
N LEU A 70 -22.62 7.18 26.29
CA LEU A 70 -23.12 5.82 26.04
C LEU A 70 -22.05 4.73 26.24
N GLY A 71 -20.77 5.10 26.20
CA GLY A 71 -19.66 4.14 26.18
C GLY A 71 -19.51 3.38 24.85
N HIS A 72 -20.32 3.69 23.83
CA HIS A 72 -20.27 3.09 22.50
C HIS A 72 -20.67 4.10 21.43
N SER A 73 -20.40 3.77 20.16
CA SER A 73 -20.82 4.62 19.03
C SER A 73 -22.35 4.71 18.96
N PRO A 74 -22.96 5.91 18.91
CA PRO A 74 -24.41 6.07 19.01
C PRO A 74 -25.12 5.54 17.76
N ALA A 75 -26.18 4.77 17.96
CA ALA A 75 -27.16 4.45 16.94
C ALA A 75 -28.05 5.65 16.62
N GLN A 76 -28.68 5.63 15.45
CA GLN A 76 -29.57 6.72 15.01
C GLN A 76 -30.65 7.05 16.05
N ARG A 77 -31.33 6.02 16.60
CA ARG A 77 -32.42 6.18 17.57
C ARG A 77 -31.97 6.65 18.96
N GLU A 78 -30.67 6.61 19.24
CA GLU A 78 -30.12 7.09 20.52
C GLU A 78 -29.83 8.60 20.47
N MET A 79 -29.95 9.20 19.29
CA MET A 79 -29.83 10.63 19.07
C MET A 79 -31.23 11.26 18.98
N PHE A 80 -31.35 12.46 19.56
CA PHE A 80 -32.54 13.29 19.40
C PHE A 80 -32.82 13.54 17.91
N TRP A 81 -34.10 13.50 17.51
CA TRP A 81 -34.48 13.43 16.10
C TRP A 81 -33.92 14.58 15.26
N VAL A 82 -33.93 15.81 15.78
CA VAL A 82 -33.39 17.00 15.10
C VAL A 82 -31.91 16.80 14.74
N TRP A 83 -31.10 16.38 15.73
CA TRP A 83 -29.67 16.13 15.51
C TRP A 83 -29.44 14.99 14.54
N ARG A 84 -30.22 13.92 14.67
CA ARG A 84 -30.17 12.78 13.75
C ARG A 84 -30.44 13.20 12.31
N GLU A 85 -31.45 14.04 12.06
CA GLU A 85 -31.75 14.53 10.72
C GLU A 85 -30.64 15.40 10.15
N TYR A 86 -30.08 16.29 10.97
CA TYR A 86 -28.99 17.17 10.55
C TYR A 86 -27.75 16.37 10.15
N ILE A 87 -27.38 15.37 10.95
CA ILE A 87 -26.27 14.46 10.70
C ILE A 87 -26.51 13.65 9.42
N LYS A 88 -27.72 13.11 9.22
CA LYS A 88 -28.07 12.36 8.01
C LYS A 88 -28.03 13.25 6.77
N ALA A 89 -28.54 14.47 6.85
CA ALA A 89 -28.51 15.43 5.75
C ALA A 89 -27.06 15.79 5.37
N ARG A 90 -26.19 16.02 6.36
CA ARG A 90 -24.80 16.45 6.12
C ARG A 90 -23.89 15.32 5.60
N PHE A 91 -23.93 14.15 6.25
CA PHE A 91 -22.99 13.06 5.98
C PHE A 91 -23.57 11.93 5.12
N LYS A 92 -24.86 12.02 4.74
CA LYS A 92 -25.64 11.09 3.90
C LYS A 92 -25.90 9.73 4.56
N ARG A 93 -24.87 9.06 5.07
CA ARG A 93 -24.94 7.74 5.70
C ARG A 93 -24.43 7.81 7.13
N TRP A 94 -25.15 7.15 8.04
CA TRP A 94 -24.78 7.12 9.47
C TRP A 94 -23.35 6.59 9.72
N PRO A 95 -22.90 5.49 9.09
CA PRO A 95 -21.52 5.02 9.24
C PRO A 95 -20.46 6.03 8.75
N TYR A 96 -20.82 6.95 7.84
CA TYR A 96 -19.89 7.99 7.38
C TYR A 96 -19.80 9.14 8.39
N ALA A 97 -20.93 9.50 9.02
CA ALA A 97 -20.94 10.45 10.13
C ALA A 97 -20.10 9.94 11.32
N LEU A 98 -20.30 8.67 11.71
CA LEU A 98 -19.51 8.04 12.77
C LEU A 98 -18.02 8.02 12.42
N LYS A 99 -17.66 7.63 11.19
CA LYS A 99 -16.27 7.66 10.72
C LYS A 99 -15.68 9.08 10.76
N ALA A 100 -16.44 10.10 10.33
CA ALA A 100 -16.02 11.49 10.37
C ALA A 100 -15.81 12.01 11.81
N ALA A 101 -16.61 11.51 12.75
CA ALA A 101 -16.45 11.76 14.18
C ALA A 101 -15.32 10.96 14.85
N GLY A 102 -14.64 10.06 14.12
CA GLY A 102 -13.60 9.19 14.67
C GLY A 102 -14.15 8.00 15.48
N LEU A 103 -15.41 7.64 15.27
CA LEU A 103 -16.12 6.56 15.96
C LEU A 103 -16.21 5.29 15.09
N SER A 104 -16.54 4.17 15.74
CA SER A 104 -16.78 2.89 15.06
C SER A 104 -17.99 2.99 14.13
N LYS A 105 -17.93 2.29 12.98
CA LYS A 105 -19.07 2.20 12.06
C LYS A 105 -20.19 1.30 12.59
N ALA A 106 -19.88 0.39 13.51
CA ALA A 106 -20.86 -0.41 14.22
C ALA A 106 -21.45 0.44 15.35
N ALA A 107 -22.75 0.71 15.28
CA ALA A 107 -23.45 1.62 16.18
C ALA A 107 -24.34 0.85 17.17
N GLY A 108 -24.72 1.50 18.27
CA GLY A 108 -25.54 0.91 19.34
C GLY A 108 -24.71 0.04 20.30
N ARG A 109 -25.39 -0.78 21.11
CA ARG A 109 -24.76 -1.59 22.19
C ARG A 109 -23.72 -2.61 21.73
N GLU A 110 -23.75 -3.00 20.45
CA GLU A 110 -22.74 -3.88 19.84
C GLU A 110 -21.57 -3.09 19.22
N GLY A 111 -21.66 -1.76 19.22
CA GLY A 111 -20.62 -0.86 18.76
C GLY A 111 -19.46 -0.79 19.74
N LYS A 112 -18.24 -0.67 19.20
CA LYS A 112 -17.03 -0.48 20.00
C LYS A 112 -17.02 0.89 20.67
N SER A 113 -16.45 0.95 21.87
CA SER A 113 -16.14 2.23 22.51
C SER A 113 -15.08 2.99 21.71
N ARG A 114 -15.00 4.31 21.89
CA ARG A 114 -13.97 5.13 21.24
C ARG A 114 -12.57 4.68 21.65
N GLU A 115 -12.36 4.43 22.94
CA GLU A 115 -11.09 3.94 23.48
C GLU A 115 -10.70 2.57 22.89
N GLN A 116 -11.66 1.65 22.71
CA GLN A 116 -11.40 0.38 22.03
C GLN A 116 -11.01 0.59 20.57
N PHE A 117 -11.72 1.46 19.85
CA PHE A 117 -11.42 1.76 18.45
C PHE A 117 -10.04 2.42 18.28
N GLU A 118 -9.68 3.36 19.14
CA GLU A 118 -8.36 4.01 19.14
C GLU A 118 -7.25 3.01 19.47
N ARG A 119 -7.44 2.13 20.47
CA ARG A 119 -6.49 1.05 20.79
C ARG A 119 -6.26 0.09 19.63
N GLU A 120 -7.32 -0.36 18.96
CA GLU A 120 -7.20 -1.25 17.80
C GLU A 120 -6.46 -0.58 16.64
N LYS A 121 -6.72 0.71 16.42
CA LYS A 121 -6.04 1.49 15.38
C LYS A 121 -4.55 1.66 15.70
N GLU A 122 -4.20 1.93 16.95
CA GLU A 122 -2.81 2.05 17.40
C GLU A 122 -2.07 0.72 17.30
N GLU A 123 -2.70 -0.37 17.74
CA GLU A 123 -2.15 -1.72 17.60
C GLU A 123 -1.96 -2.07 16.12
N HIS A 124 -2.92 -1.76 15.26
CA HIS A 124 -2.78 -1.98 13.82
C HIS A 124 -1.59 -1.21 13.22
N PHE A 125 -1.40 0.06 13.59
CA PHE A 125 -0.23 0.83 13.17
C PHE A 125 1.09 0.24 13.68
N ARG A 126 1.10 -0.27 14.92
CA ARG A 126 2.24 -0.96 15.49
C ARG A 126 2.61 -2.20 14.68
N LEU A 127 1.63 -3.02 14.30
CA LEU A 127 1.85 -4.20 13.46
C LEU A 127 2.41 -3.84 12.08
N VAL A 128 1.88 -2.79 11.44
CA VAL A 128 2.39 -2.28 10.15
C VAL A 128 3.85 -1.85 10.28
N ARG A 129 4.21 -1.09 11.33
CA ARG A 129 5.60 -0.67 11.54
C ARG A 129 6.54 -1.84 11.80
N MET A 130 6.13 -2.77 12.66
CA MET A 130 6.92 -3.96 12.96
C MET A 130 7.17 -4.80 11.70
N MET A 131 6.17 -4.94 10.83
CA MET A 131 6.31 -5.58 9.52
C MET A 131 7.36 -4.85 8.65
N GLN A 132 7.30 -3.52 8.57
CA GLN A 132 8.26 -2.73 7.80
C GLN A 132 9.69 -2.84 8.34
N GLU A 133 9.87 -2.72 9.65
CA GLU A 133 11.18 -2.83 10.31
C GLU A 133 11.80 -4.21 10.07
N GLN A 134 11.02 -5.27 10.25
CA GLN A 134 11.51 -6.62 9.98
C GLN A 134 11.80 -6.84 8.50
N ALA A 135 10.97 -6.32 7.59
CA ALA A 135 11.22 -6.43 6.16
C ALA A 135 12.51 -5.71 5.73
N ALA A 136 12.77 -4.54 6.31
CA ALA A 136 14.00 -3.79 6.07
C ALA A 136 15.23 -4.58 6.58
N ALA A 137 15.17 -5.08 7.82
CA ALA A 137 16.24 -5.87 8.42
C ALA A 137 16.55 -7.15 7.62
N LEU A 138 15.53 -7.87 7.15
CA LEU A 138 15.69 -9.09 6.36
C LEU A 138 15.99 -8.83 4.87
N CYS A 139 15.82 -7.59 4.40
CA CYS A 139 15.84 -7.20 2.99
C CYS A 139 14.89 -8.01 2.09
N ARG A 140 13.80 -8.51 2.66
CA ARG A 140 12.74 -9.26 1.97
C ARG A 140 11.46 -9.23 2.79
N ILE A 141 10.35 -9.59 2.16
CA ILE A 141 9.09 -9.77 2.88
C ILE A 141 9.26 -10.93 3.90
N PRO A 142 9.01 -10.68 5.19
CA PRO A 142 9.07 -11.71 6.23
C PRO A 142 8.01 -12.80 6.01
N HIS A 143 8.36 -14.03 6.35
CA HIS A 143 7.41 -15.14 6.46
C HIS A 143 6.62 -14.99 7.78
N PRO A 144 5.33 -15.40 7.84
CA PRO A 144 4.52 -15.33 9.07
C PRO A 144 5.24 -15.82 10.34
N GLY A 145 5.82 -17.03 10.28
CA GLY A 145 6.58 -17.61 11.40
C GLY A 145 7.87 -16.85 11.81
N GLU A 146 8.30 -15.83 11.08
CA GLU A 146 9.41 -14.95 11.50
C GLU A 146 8.93 -13.77 12.36
N ILE A 147 7.61 -13.49 12.37
CA ILE A 147 6.99 -12.48 13.23
C ILE A 147 5.70 -13.05 13.84
N PRO A 148 5.80 -13.99 14.81
CA PRO A 148 4.65 -14.67 15.39
C PRO A 148 3.60 -13.73 15.99
N GLU A 149 4.01 -12.57 16.49
CA GLU A 149 3.11 -11.55 17.03
C GLU A 149 2.13 -11.01 15.95
N ILE A 150 2.62 -10.77 14.73
CA ILE A 150 1.75 -10.35 13.61
C ILE A 150 0.86 -11.50 13.17
N GLU A 151 1.41 -12.71 13.05
CA GLU A 151 0.65 -13.89 12.61
C GLU A 151 -0.56 -14.13 13.53
N GLU A 152 -0.33 -14.08 14.85
CA GLU A 152 -1.38 -14.25 15.85
C GLU A 152 -2.42 -13.12 15.82
N ALA A 153 -1.98 -11.86 15.65
CA ALA A 153 -2.89 -10.72 15.53
C ALA A 153 -3.77 -10.80 14.28
N MET A 154 -3.19 -11.12 13.12
CA MET A 154 -3.93 -11.29 11.86
C MET A 154 -4.93 -12.44 11.96
N ARG A 155 -4.55 -13.56 12.60
CA ARG A 155 -5.44 -14.70 12.86
C ARG A 155 -6.65 -14.31 13.71
N LYS A 156 -6.46 -13.54 14.78
CA LYS A 156 -7.55 -13.03 15.63
C LYS A 156 -8.50 -12.11 14.87
N GLN A 157 -7.97 -11.31 13.94
CA GLN A 157 -8.74 -10.35 13.15
C GLN A 157 -9.39 -10.96 11.91
N GLY A 158 -9.05 -12.21 11.55
CA GLY A 158 -9.47 -12.83 10.30
C GLY A 158 -8.90 -12.15 9.05
N ALA A 159 -7.78 -11.44 9.19
CA ALA A 159 -7.11 -10.72 8.12
C ALA A 159 -6.06 -11.60 7.43
N ALA A 160 -5.84 -11.40 6.13
CA ALA A 160 -4.82 -12.12 5.38
C ALA A 160 -3.45 -11.46 5.55
N TRP A 161 -2.38 -12.26 5.63
CA TRP A 161 -1.00 -11.74 5.68
C TRP A 161 -0.67 -10.86 4.47
N THR A 162 -1.21 -11.24 3.31
CA THR A 162 -1.06 -10.49 2.06
C THR A 162 -1.69 -9.10 2.08
N ASP A 163 -2.72 -8.88 2.90
CA ASP A 163 -3.33 -7.56 3.06
C ASP A 163 -2.42 -6.63 3.85
N LEU A 164 -1.84 -7.12 4.95
CA LEU A 164 -0.90 -6.36 5.75
C LEU A 164 0.39 -6.04 4.98
N VAL A 165 0.91 -6.98 4.18
CA VAL A 165 2.07 -6.74 3.30
C VAL A 165 1.79 -5.61 2.30
N ARG A 166 0.59 -5.58 1.71
CA ARG A 166 0.17 -4.55 0.78
C ARG A 166 -0.01 -3.20 1.48
N GLU A 167 -0.62 -3.18 2.66
CA GLU A 167 -0.81 -1.97 3.46
C GLU A 167 0.51 -1.38 3.96
N ALA A 168 1.44 -2.25 4.38
CA ALA A 168 2.79 -1.86 4.77
C ALA A 168 3.62 -1.32 3.60
N GLY A 169 3.13 -1.42 2.36
CA GLY A 169 3.79 -0.87 1.18
C GLY A 169 5.12 -1.56 0.88
N LEU A 170 5.25 -2.86 1.16
CA LEU A 170 6.49 -3.62 0.96
C LEU A 170 6.72 -3.98 -0.51
N ASP A 171 6.90 -2.96 -1.34
CA ASP A 171 7.21 -3.11 -2.77
C ASP A 171 8.70 -2.85 -3.07
N GLY A 172 9.07 -2.93 -4.35
CA GLY A 172 10.45 -2.65 -4.78
C GLY A 172 10.95 -1.26 -4.37
N GLU A 173 10.09 -0.24 -4.31
CA GLU A 173 10.49 1.10 -3.89
C GLU A 173 10.83 1.17 -2.40
N PHE A 174 10.02 0.51 -1.56
CA PHE A 174 10.32 0.35 -0.15
C PHE A 174 11.71 -0.25 0.06
N PHE A 175 12.00 -1.39 -0.59
CA PHE A 175 13.29 -2.06 -0.39
C PHE A 175 14.47 -1.27 -0.96
N ARG A 176 14.30 -0.58 -2.11
CA ARG A 176 15.32 0.32 -2.66
C ARG A 176 15.69 1.43 -1.69
N LYS A 177 14.71 2.00 -0.98
CA LYS A 177 14.92 3.13 -0.07
C LYS A 177 15.35 2.73 1.34
N ARG A 178 14.99 1.53 1.80
CA ARG A 178 15.10 1.17 3.24
C ARG A 178 15.87 -0.09 3.54
N ALA A 179 16.25 -0.89 2.55
CA ALA A 179 16.87 -2.20 2.80
C ALA A 179 18.20 -2.41 2.10
N VAL A 180 18.37 -1.92 0.87
CA VAL A 180 19.61 -2.10 0.10
C VAL A 180 20.57 -0.95 0.32
N TYR A 181 21.87 -1.24 0.19
CA TYR A 181 22.95 -0.28 0.42
C TYR A 181 24.22 -0.68 -0.38
N PRO A 182 25.01 0.29 -0.86
CA PRO A 182 26.26 0.00 -1.55
C PRO A 182 27.29 -0.61 -0.60
N VAL A 183 28.06 -1.58 -1.09
CA VAL A 183 29.19 -2.19 -0.36
C VAL A 183 30.47 -1.80 -1.07
N GLU A 184 31.28 -0.95 -0.42
CA GLU A 184 32.47 -0.35 -1.06
C GLU A 184 33.72 -1.25 -0.99
N ASP A 185 33.82 -2.11 0.02
CA ASP A 185 35.02 -2.85 0.40
C ASP A 185 35.01 -4.31 -0.12
N LEU A 186 34.63 -4.49 -1.38
CA LEU A 186 34.60 -5.79 -2.05
C LEU A 186 36.01 -6.25 -2.48
N SER A 187 36.39 -7.44 -2.05
CA SER A 187 37.59 -8.14 -2.50
C SER A 187 37.55 -8.51 -3.98
N ALA A 188 38.72 -8.81 -4.57
CA ALA A 188 38.80 -9.27 -5.95
C ALA A 188 37.96 -10.54 -6.19
N GLN A 189 37.92 -11.45 -5.21
CA GLN A 189 37.14 -12.68 -5.32
C GLN A 189 35.63 -12.40 -5.33
N GLU A 190 35.15 -11.49 -4.49
CA GLU A 190 33.72 -11.11 -4.44
C GLU A 190 33.31 -10.39 -5.72
N LYS A 191 34.17 -9.54 -6.29
CA LYS A 191 33.92 -8.92 -7.60
C LYS A 191 33.78 -9.95 -8.72
N GLN A 192 34.61 -10.99 -8.71
CA GLN A 192 34.48 -12.10 -9.67
C GLN A 192 33.17 -12.87 -9.49
N ASP A 193 32.72 -13.09 -8.25
CA ASP A 193 31.44 -13.75 -8.00
C ASP A 193 30.25 -12.89 -8.43
N LEU A 194 30.30 -11.57 -8.19
CA LEU A 194 29.28 -10.64 -8.68
C LEU A 194 29.20 -10.66 -10.21
N ASN A 195 30.35 -10.69 -10.90
CA ASN A 195 30.38 -10.79 -12.35
C ASN A 195 29.77 -12.11 -12.86
N LEU A 196 30.03 -13.24 -12.18
CA LEU A 196 29.37 -14.50 -12.51
C LEU A 196 27.84 -14.40 -12.41
N ILE A 197 27.32 -13.76 -11.36
CA ILE A 197 25.87 -13.57 -11.19
C ILE A 197 25.32 -12.71 -12.33
N TRP A 198 26.01 -11.62 -12.67
CA TRP A 198 25.63 -10.73 -13.76
C TRP A 198 25.59 -11.45 -15.12
N GLU A 199 26.63 -12.22 -15.45
CA GLU A 199 26.67 -13.03 -16.67
C GLU A 199 25.56 -14.07 -16.71
N THR A 200 25.27 -14.70 -15.57
CA THR A 200 24.16 -15.66 -15.45
C THR A 200 22.82 -14.95 -15.68
N ALA A 201 22.64 -13.75 -15.14
CA ALA A 201 21.43 -12.96 -15.36
C ALA A 201 21.21 -12.66 -16.85
N TRP A 202 22.28 -12.28 -17.55
CA TRP A 202 22.24 -12.04 -18.99
C TRP A 202 21.92 -13.27 -19.80
N LYS A 203 22.53 -14.42 -19.48
CA LYS A 203 22.22 -15.70 -20.14
C LYS A 203 20.76 -16.10 -19.93
N LEU A 204 20.20 -15.82 -18.77
CA LEU A 204 18.80 -16.12 -18.44
C LEU A 204 17.81 -15.06 -18.96
N GLY A 205 18.29 -13.88 -19.36
CA GLY A 205 17.44 -12.72 -19.68
C GLY A 205 16.68 -12.14 -18.48
N ARG A 206 17.08 -12.50 -17.25
CA ARG A 206 16.43 -12.09 -16.00
C ARG A 206 17.36 -12.28 -14.80
N PRO A 207 17.08 -11.65 -13.65
CA PRO A 207 17.76 -11.96 -12.40
C PRO A 207 17.71 -13.46 -12.07
N PRO A 208 18.85 -14.07 -11.71
CA PRO A 208 18.91 -15.47 -11.33
C PRO A 208 18.24 -15.71 -9.96
N LEU A 209 17.68 -16.90 -9.79
CA LEU A 209 17.28 -17.43 -8.49
C LEU A 209 18.50 -17.97 -7.75
N LYS A 210 18.48 -17.96 -6.41
CA LYS A 210 19.59 -18.49 -5.59
C LYS A 210 20.00 -19.93 -5.98
N LYS A 211 19.02 -20.76 -6.35
CA LYS A 211 19.22 -22.17 -6.73
C LYS A 211 19.86 -22.34 -8.12
N GLU A 212 19.92 -21.29 -8.93
CA GLU A 212 20.52 -21.29 -10.27
C GLU A 212 22.02 -20.93 -10.21
N LEU A 213 22.55 -20.66 -9.02
CA LEU A 213 23.90 -20.15 -8.80
C LEU A 213 24.70 -21.09 -7.88
N PRO A 214 26.04 -21.09 -7.98
CA PRO A 214 26.88 -21.88 -7.09
C PRO A 214 26.72 -21.44 -5.62
N GLU A 215 26.31 -22.38 -4.76
CA GLU A 215 25.92 -22.08 -3.37
C GLU A 215 27.04 -21.40 -2.57
N GLU A 216 28.27 -21.87 -2.70
CA GLU A 216 29.45 -21.31 -2.01
C GLU A 216 29.69 -19.83 -2.35
N LYS A 217 29.52 -19.45 -3.62
CA LYS A 217 29.69 -18.06 -4.07
C LYS A 217 28.60 -17.16 -3.51
N ILE A 218 27.36 -17.67 -3.48
CA ILE A 218 26.22 -16.94 -2.94
C ILE A 218 26.32 -16.76 -1.43
N ARG A 219 26.77 -17.78 -0.70
CA ARG A 219 26.99 -17.68 0.75
C ARG A 219 28.00 -16.58 1.07
N ARG A 220 29.16 -16.58 0.39
CA ARG A 220 30.19 -15.54 0.55
C ARG A 220 29.63 -14.14 0.29
N LEU A 221 28.94 -13.95 -0.85
CA LEU A 221 28.36 -12.65 -1.19
C LEU A 221 27.25 -12.21 -0.22
N ILE A 222 26.42 -13.13 0.27
CA ILE A 222 25.40 -12.80 1.29
C ILE A 222 26.08 -12.43 2.61
N GLN A 223 27.15 -13.11 3.00
CA GLN A 223 27.88 -12.78 4.23
C GLN A 223 28.47 -11.36 4.18
N LYS A 224 28.90 -10.92 3.00
CA LYS A 224 29.40 -9.57 2.76
C LYS A 224 28.29 -8.52 2.60
N CYS A 225 27.26 -8.83 1.81
CA CYS A 225 26.21 -7.89 1.43
C CYS A 225 24.98 -7.93 2.37
N GLY A 226 24.97 -8.80 3.38
CA GLY A 226 23.85 -9.02 4.32
C GLY A 226 22.67 -9.81 3.74
N SER A 227 22.32 -9.59 2.47
CA SER A 227 21.19 -10.27 1.83
C SER A 227 21.39 -10.49 0.34
N TYR A 228 20.68 -11.46 -0.24
CA TYR A 228 20.72 -11.69 -1.68
C TYR A 228 20.10 -10.56 -2.50
N ARG A 229 19.10 -9.86 -1.95
CA ARG A 229 18.56 -8.65 -2.59
C ARG A 229 19.68 -7.61 -2.71
N ASN A 230 20.47 -7.43 -1.65
CA ASN A 230 21.58 -6.49 -1.68
C ASN A 230 22.74 -6.95 -2.57
N VAL A 231 22.96 -8.26 -2.72
CA VAL A 231 23.88 -8.82 -3.74
C VAL A 231 23.47 -8.42 -5.16
N LEU A 232 22.18 -8.58 -5.50
CA LEU A 232 21.66 -8.16 -6.80
C LEU A 232 21.74 -6.65 -6.97
N PHE A 233 21.51 -5.88 -5.90
CA PHE A 233 21.64 -4.44 -5.90
C PHE A 233 23.04 -3.97 -6.29
N GLN A 234 24.11 -4.65 -5.83
CA GLN A 234 25.50 -4.29 -6.21
C GLN A 234 25.75 -4.32 -7.72
N ILE A 235 24.96 -5.09 -8.46
CA ILE A 235 25.05 -5.24 -9.92
C ILE A 235 23.87 -4.62 -10.66
N GLY A 236 23.11 -3.74 -10.00
CA GLY A 236 21.99 -3.00 -10.59
C GLY A 236 20.75 -3.86 -10.90
N LEU A 237 20.58 -4.99 -10.21
CA LEU A 237 19.45 -5.90 -10.39
C LEU A 237 18.53 -5.95 -9.16
N GLU A 238 17.30 -6.41 -9.39
CA GLU A 238 16.31 -6.69 -8.34
C GLU A 238 15.89 -8.16 -8.35
N PRO A 239 15.51 -8.75 -7.20
CA PRO A 239 15.06 -10.12 -7.15
C PRO A 239 13.76 -10.33 -7.92
N VAL A 240 13.50 -11.56 -8.35
CA VAL A 240 12.19 -11.97 -8.89
C VAL A 240 11.16 -11.96 -7.75
N GLU A 241 10.15 -11.11 -7.86
CA GLU A 241 9.12 -10.93 -6.83
C GLU A 241 7.81 -11.60 -7.26
N LYS A 242 7.14 -12.33 -6.34
CA LYS A 242 5.80 -12.85 -6.62
C LYS A 242 4.78 -11.71 -6.53
N LYS A 243 3.83 -11.66 -7.46
CA LYS A 243 2.73 -10.68 -7.44
C LYS A 243 1.93 -10.76 -6.15
N ARG A 244 1.79 -11.97 -5.62
CA ARG A 244 1.07 -12.25 -4.38
C ARG A 244 1.89 -13.23 -3.52
N PRO A 245 2.82 -12.71 -2.71
CA PRO A 245 3.60 -13.52 -1.79
C PRO A 245 2.68 -14.34 -0.87
N PHE A 246 3.08 -15.55 -0.50
CA PHE A 246 2.40 -16.39 0.51
C PHE A 246 0.96 -16.86 0.27
N LEU A 247 0.27 -16.48 -0.82
CA LEU A 247 -1.07 -17.02 -1.15
C LEU A 247 -1.13 -18.56 -1.16
N SER A 248 -0.08 -19.21 -1.68
CA SER A 248 -0.01 -20.67 -1.69
C SER A 248 0.30 -21.28 -0.32
N ALA A 249 0.90 -20.50 0.60
CA ALA A 249 1.22 -20.97 1.95
C ALA A 249 -0.05 -21.03 2.82
N GLU A 250 -0.92 -20.02 2.70
CA GLU A 250 -2.26 -19.98 3.30
C GLU A 250 -3.13 -21.16 2.78
N ALA A 251 -3.07 -21.46 1.48
CA ALA A 251 -3.76 -22.62 0.90
C ALA A 251 -3.10 -23.99 1.22
N LYS A 252 -1.81 -24.02 1.56
CA LYS A 252 -1.07 -25.25 1.91
C LYS A 252 -1.39 -25.75 3.31
N GLN A 253 -1.71 -24.86 4.26
CA GLN A 253 -2.23 -25.27 5.58
C GLN A 253 -3.55 -26.07 5.46
N ALA A 254 -4.31 -25.90 4.37
CA ALA A 254 -5.55 -26.62 4.13
C ALA A 254 -5.39 -27.99 3.44
N ARG A 255 -4.18 -28.36 2.97
CA ARG A 255 -3.94 -29.63 2.26
C ARG A 255 -2.59 -30.22 2.64
N GLU A 256 -2.57 -30.91 3.78
CA GLU A 256 -1.49 -31.84 4.10
C GLU A 256 -1.46 -32.95 3.04
N GLY A 257 -0.30 -33.21 2.44
CA GLY A 257 -0.07 -34.47 1.70
C GLY A 257 0.65 -34.40 0.35
N GLU A 258 0.73 -33.25 -0.33
CA GLU A 258 1.40 -33.19 -1.65
C GLU A 258 2.64 -32.29 -1.63
N GLN A 259 3.82 -32.89 -1.52
CA GLN A 259 5.10 -32.25 -1.86
C GLN A 259 5.18 -32.02 -3.37
N ARG A 260 4.41 -31.05 -3.89
CA ARG A 260 4.62 -30.57 -5.26
C ARG A 260 5.98 -29.87 -5.32
N LYS A 261 6.87 -30.38 -6.18
CA LYS A 261 8.13 -29.70 -6.54
C LYS A 261 7.79 -28.26 -6.90
N HIS A 262 8.38 -27.30 -6.18
CA HIS A 262 8.18 -25.88 -6.42
C HIS A 262 8.76 -25.50 -7.80
N GLN A 263 7.99 -25.67 -8.86
CA GLN A 263 8.30 -25.10 -10.17
C GLN A 263 7.92 -23.62 -10.11
N VAL A 264 8.86 -22.73 -10.41
CA VAL A 264 8.60 -21.28 -10.41
C VAL A 264 7.82 -20.94 -11.67
N ASP A 265 6.53 -20.65 -11.53
CA ASP A 265 5.73 -20.09 -12.62
C ASP A 265 5.96 -18.57 -12.68
N PHE A 266 6.75 -18.12 -13.66
CA PHE A 266 7.07 -16.71 -13.86
C PHE A 266 5.86 -15.86 -14.31
N LYS A 267 4.71 -16.48 -14.66
CA LYS A 267 3.48 -15.74 -14.97
C LYS A 267 2.95 -14.94 -13.77
N ASP A 268 3.27 -15.38 -12.56
CA ASP A 268 2.87 -14.72 -11.30
C ASP A 268 4.02 -13.94 -10.64
N CYS A 269 5.01 -13.52 -11.43
CA CYS A 269 6.16 -12.76 -10.94
C CYS A 269 6.30 -11.38 -11.61
N TYR A 270 6.98 -10.48 -10.92
CA TYR A 270 7.57 -9.25 -11.42
C TYR A 270 9.10 -9.37 -11.38
N TYR A 271 9.77 -8.97 -12.46
CA TYR A 271 11.23 -8.95 -12.53
C TYR A 271 11.70 -8.09 -13.71
N PRO A 272 12.88 -7.43 -13.60
CA PRO A 272 13.47 -6.73 -14.73
C PRO A 272 13.90 -7.74 -15.80
N VAL A 273 13.51 -7.48 -17.04
CA VAL A 273 13.89 -8.31 -18.20
C VAL A 273 15.15 -7.74 -18.82
N LEU A 274 16.16 -8.59 -18.99
CA LEU A 274 17.45 -8.26 -19.57
C LEU A 274 17.48 -8.69 -21.04
N ASN A 275 16.57 -8.15 -21.85
CA ASN A 275 16.48 -8.47 -23.28
C ASN A 275 17.06 -7.33 -24.15
N LYS A 276 18.07 -7.65 -24.97
CA LYS A 276 18.72 -6.73 -25.92
C LYS A 276 18.09 -6.74 -27.32
N GLU A 277 17.14 -7.63 -27.59
CA GLU A 277 16.49 -7.72 -28.90
C GLU A 277 15.85 -6.39 -29.28
N GLN A 278 16.20 -5.90 -30.47
CA GLN A 278 15.69 -4.62 -30.98
C GLN A 278 14.15 -4.60 -31.00
N GLN A 279 13.52 -5.69 -31.45
CA GLN A 279 12.06 -5.80 -31.48
C GLN A 279 11.42 -5.65 -30.10
N TYR A 280 12.05 -6.18 -29.05
CA TYR A 280 11.56 -6.04 -27.68
C TYR A 280 11.64 -4.57 -27.21
N GLN A 281 12.72 -3.87 -27.56
CA GLN A 281 12.90 -2.48 -27.21
C GLN A 281 11.88 -1.57 -27.93
N GLU A 282 11.61 -1.84 -29.21
CA GLU A 282 10.58 -1.17 -30.01
C GLU A 282 9.16 -1.43 -29.49
N ASP A 283 8.85 -2.68 -29.13
CA ASP A 283 7.55 -3.05 -28.56
C ASP A 283 7.32 -2.34 -27.22
N LEU A 284 8.34 -2.28 -26.35
CA LEU A 284 8.27 -1.55 -25.09
C LEU A 284 8.16 -0.04 -25.28
N GLN A 285 8.87 0.53 -26.27
CA GLN A 285 8.77 1.96 -26.58
C GLN A 285 7.37 2.31 -27.07
N SER A 286 6.80 1.50 -27.96
CA SER A 286 5.43 1.67 -28.44
C SER A 286 4.41 1.66 -27.30
N LEU A 287 4.61 0.79 -26.29
CA LEU A 287 3.79 0.75 -25.09
C LEU A 287 3.94 2.02 -24.24
N GLN A 288 5.16 2.54 -24.10
CA GLN A 288 5.45 3.77 -23.38
C GLN A 288 4.78 4.98 -24.03
N ASP A 289 4.97 5.15 -25.35
CA ASP A 289 4.40 6.26 -26.12
C ASP A 289 2.86 6.27 -26.04
N TRP A 290 2.26 5.07 -26.05
CA TRP A 290 0.82 4.92 -25.86
C TRP A 290 0.37 5.45 -24.50
N ILE A 291 1.08 5.09 -23.41
CA ILE A 291 0.74 5.52 -22.04
C ILE A 291 0.93 7.04 -21.89
N GLU A 292 2.00 7.58 -22.46
CA GLU A 292 2.25 9.03 -22.45
C GLU A 292 1.14 9.80 -23.17
N LYS A 293 0.66 9.27 -24.30
CA LYS A 293 -0.46 9.87 -25.04
C LYS A 293 -1.81 9.73 -24.33
N ALA A 294 -2.07 8.59 -23.69
CA ALA A 294 -3.35 8.30 -23.06
C ALA A 294 -3.47 8.81 -21.61
N GLY A 295 -2.35 9.08 -20.94
CA GLY A 295 -2.28 9.49 -19.53
C GLY A 295 -2.70 8.38 -18.54
N ARG A 296 -2.79 7.12 -18.98
CA ARG A 296 -3.22 5.98 -18.15
C ARG A 296 -2.63 4.66 -18.64
N LEU A 297 -2.77 3.61 -17.84
CA LEU A 297 -2.40 2.25 -18.25
C LEU A 297 -3.38 1.68 -19.30
N PRO A 298 -2.88 0.93 -20.30
CA PRO A 298 -3.71 0.31 -21.32
C PRO A 298 -4.47 -0.91 -20.81
N GLN A 299 -5.70 -1.08 -21.30
CA GLN A 299 -6.40 -2.35 -21.27
C GLN A 299 -5.81 -3.30 -22.33
N ARG A 300 -5.98 -4.61 -22.11
CA ARG A 300 -5.38 -5.64 -22.96
C ARG A 300 -5.86 -5.61 -24.41
N SER A 301 -7.03 -5.04 -24.69
CA SER A 301 -7.63 -4.90 -26.02
C SER A 301 -7.15 -3.66 -26.77
N GLU A 302 -6.51 -2.71 -26.10
CA GLU A 302 -6.11 -1.41 -26.66
C GLU A 302 -4.72 -1.44 -27.31
N ILE A 303 -3.97 -2.52 -27.09
CA ILE A 303 -2.64 -2.74 -27.63
C ILE A 303 -2.72 -3.79 -28.72
N ASP A 304 -1.97 -3.59 -29.80
CA ASP A 304 -1.85 -4.53 -30.90
C ASP A 304 -1.64 -5.97 -30.38
N PRO A 305 -2.46 -6.95 -30.80
CA PRO A 305 -2.39 -8.31 -30.27
C PRO A 305 -1.03 -9.00 -30.48
N ALA A 306 -0.30 -8.69 -31.55
CA ALA A 306 1.00 -9.25 -31.84
C ALA A 306 2.08 -8.65 -30.93
N VAL A 307 2.10 -7.32 -30.78
CA VAL A 307 2.98 -6.61 -29.82
C VAL A 307 2.75 -7.14 -28.40
N ARG A 308 1.48 -7.22 -27.98
CA ARG A 308 1.10 -7.75 -26.67
C ARG A 308 1.59 -9.18 -26.46
N LYS A 309 1.47 -10.04 -27.48
CA LYS A 309 1.91 -11.44 -27.40
C LYS A 309 3.44 -11.53 -27.27
N ARG A 310 4.19 -10.75 -28.05
CA ARG A 310 5.67 -10.71 -27.97
C ARG A 310 6.13 -10.23 -26.59
N LEU A 311 5.58 -9.11 -26.11
CA LEU A 311 5.88 -8.59 -24.76
C LEU A 311 5.49 -9.57 -23.66
N GLN A 312 4.33 -10.23 -23.77
CA GLN A 312 3.91 -11.22 -22.79
C GLN A 312 4.84 -12.44 -22.77
N THR A 313 5.32 -12.89 -23.93
CA THR A 313 6.29 -13.98 -24.03
C THR A 313 7.63 -13.59 -23.41
N ALA A 314 8.17 -12.43 -23.79
CA ALA A 314 9.47 -11.96 -23.27
C ALA A 314 9.44 -11.69 -21.76
N CYS A 315 8.35 -11.11 -21.26
CA CYS A 315 8.21 -10.73 -19.85
C CYS A 315 7.55 -11.80 -18.97
N GLY A 316 7.18 -12.96 -19.53
CA GLY A 316 6.42 -14.03 -18.85
C GLY A 316 4.95 -13.69 -18.57
N SER A 317 4.59 -12.41 -18.40
CA SER A 317 3.22 -11.95 -18.25
C SER A 317 3.00 -10.53 -18.75
N TRP A 318 1.76 -10.19 -19.10
CA TRP A 318 1.37 -8.82 -19.47
C TRP A 318 1.62 -7.82 -18.33
N SER A 319 1.29 -8.20 -17.08
CA SER A 319 1.52 -7.34 -15.93
C SER A 319 3.01 -7.04 -15.75
N ASN A 320 3.89 -8.03 -15.97
CA ASN A 320 5.33 -7.79 -15.91
C ASN A 320 5.83 -6.94 -17.07
N ALA A 321 5.23 -7.06 -18.27
CA ALA A 321 5.54 -6.18 -19.40
C ALA A 321 5.25 -4.70 -19.10
N VAL A 322 4.10 -4.42 -18.48
CA VAL A 322 3.78 -3.06 -18.00
C VAL A 322 4.76 -2.61 -16.91
N LYS A 323 5.15 -3.50 -16.00
CA LYS A 323 6.13 -3.22 -14.92
C LYS A 323 7.51 -2.84 -15.46
N GLN A 324 7.89 -3.27 -16.67
CA GLN A 324 9.18 -2.89 -17.28
C GLN A 324 9.34 -1.38 -17.46
N LEU A 325 8.24 -0.65 -17.62
CA LEU A 325 8.28 0.80 -17.74
C LEU A 325 8.70 1.48 -16.43
N GLU A 326 8.37 0.89 -15.29
CA GLU A 326 8.88 1.35 -13.99
C GLU A 326 10.37 1.05 -13.86
N TYR A 327 10.82 -0.14 -14.27
CA TYR A 327 12.24 -0.48 -14.26
C TYR A 327 13.07 0.44 -15.17
N ARG A 328 12.57 0.83 -16.35
CA ARG A 328 13.24 1.78 -17.26
C ARG A 328 13.47 3.16 -16.63
N LYS A 329 12.51 3.65 -15.84
CA LYS A 329 12.67 4.94 -15.13
C LYS A 329 13.79 4.88 -14.08
N ASN A 330 13.99 3.70 -13.49
CA ASN A 330 14.93 3.47 -12.40
C ASN A 330 16.33 3.04 -12.86
N LEU A 331 16.49 2.56 -14.10
CA LEU A 331 17.76 2.10 -14.69
C LEU A 331 18.68 3.23 -15.20
N LYS A 332 18.37 4.51 -14.91
CA LYS A 332 19.12 5.67 -15.42
C LYS A 332 20.40 6.02 -14.64
N GLU A 333 20.85 5.22 -13.69
CA GLU A 333 22.11 5.45 -12.97
C GLU A 333 22.95 4.17 -12.96
N LYS A 334 24.07 4.16 -13.72
CA LYS A 334 25.09 3.11 -13.64
C LYS A 334 25.93 3.34 -12.36
N PRO A 335 26.13 2.34 -11.47
CA PRO A 335 26.99 2.53 -10.29
C PRO A 335 28.49 2.28 -10.54
N TYR A 336 28.88 1.78 -11.71
CA TYR A 336 30.28 1.48 -11.99
C TYR A 336 30.65 1.96 -13.39
N GLU A 337 31.21 3.16 -13.45
CA GLU A 337 32.10 3.53 -14.55
C GLU A 337 33.34 2.62 -14.47
N GLU A 338 33.58 1.88 -15.54
CA GLU A 338 34.91 1.33 -15.84
C GLU A 338 35.88 2.51 -15.90
N LYS A 339 36.59 2.80 -14.81
CA LYS A 339 37.85 3.53 -14.94
C LYS A 339 38.80 2.64 -15.71
N ASN A 340 38.92 2.96 -16.99
CA ASN A 340 39.92 2.48 -17.94
C ASN A 340 41.13 1.85 -17.25
N CYS A 341 41.22 0.51 -17.29
CA CYS A 341 42.51 -0.14 -17.33
C CYS A 341 43.12 0.23 -18.68
N GLY A 342 43.83 1.36 -18.72
CA GLY A 342 44.70 1.70 -19.84
C GLY A 342 45.75 0.61 -19.99
N ASN A 343 45.64 -0.13 -21.08
CA ASN A 343 46.73 -0.91 -21.64
C ASN A 343 47.85 0.05 -22.05
N ASP A 344 48.81 0.30 -21.17
CA ASP A 344 50.15 0.75 -21.57
C ASP A 344 51.06 -0.48 -21.58
N ASN A 345 50.99 -1.22 -22.67
CA ASN A 345 52.05 -2.13 -23.12
C ASN A 345 52.21 -1.93 -24.62
N GLY A 346 52.95 -0.90 -24.97
CA GLY A 346 53.48 -0.64 -26.31
C GLY A 346 54.98 -0.42 -26.21
N THR A 347 55.72 -1.51 -26.06
CA THR A 347 57.15 -1.55 -26.38
C THR A 347 57.32 -1.24 -27.87
N ASP A 348 58.11 -0.23 -28.21
CA ASP A 348 58.86 -0.26 -29.46
C ASP A 348 60.26 0.36 -29.25
N ASN A 349 61.26 -0.50 -29.39
CA ASN A 349 62.67 -0.18 -29.45
C ASN A 349 63.00 0.25 -30.89
N GLY A 350 63.68 1.37 -31.07
CA GLY A 350 64.24 1.77 -32.36
C GLY A 350 65.43 2.70 -32.20
N CYS A 351 66.64 2.13 -32.17
CA CYS A 351 67.91 2.82 -32.33
C CYS A 351 67.99 3.62 -33.64
N GLY A 352 68.66 4.77 -33.62
CA GLY A 352 69.06 5.48 -34.85
C GLY A 352 69.83 6.77 -34.58
N ASN A 353 71.14 6.72 -34.80
CA ASN A 353 72.13 7.79 -34.70
C ASN A 353 71.79 9.06 -35.52
N ALA A 354 72.15 10.23 -34.99
CA ALA A 354 73.14 11.18 -35.55
C ALA A 354 73.29 12.40 -34.63
#